data_AF-A0A924WAU9-F1
#
_entry.id   AF-A0A924WAU9-F1
#
_cell.length_a   1.000
_cell.length_b   1.000
_cell.length_c   1.000
_cell.angle_alpha   90.00
_cell.angle_beta   90.00
_cell.angle_gamma   90.00
#
_symmetry.space_group_name_H-M   'P 1'
#
loop_
_entity.id
_entity.type
_entity.pdbx_description
1 polymer ?
#
loop_
_entity_poly.entity_id
_entity_poly.type
_entity_poly.pdbx_seq_one_letter_code
_entity_poly.pdbx_strand_id
1 'polypeptide(L)'
;DPLGRGYRTFAAMAMIYFGSKTQAEQTAQRLWRMHSAIRGEAPSAYSATNPDLLLWVLATLTDTTLRVYERMPLPGLPPDWRERFYEESKIAARLLGIPEAVYPVDLKAFETYFNAMLEGNLLGSTDACREVAQSIVQHPRAPKKLVNLLATGWLPEPLCARLGIPVSRDAAVKLERFQRRYLWAYRLIPKTLRWSPAYHQAHYRIAMARGESPTWMGRFFHWLGKWMKIPMGLGKC
;
A
#
# COMPACT_ATOMS: atom_id res chain seq x y z
N ASP A 1 3.25 17.52 -6.13
CA ASP A 1 3.05 16.27 -6.88
C ASP A 1 2.63 15.11 -5.97
N PRO A 2 1.31 14.90 -5.78
CA PRO A 2 0.76 13.79 -4.98
C PRO A 2 0.93 12.40 -5.63
N LEU A 3 0.77 12.29 -6.97
CA LEU A 3 0.86 11.01 -7.67
C LEU A 3 2.29 10.45 -7.65
N GLY A 4 3.29 11.30 -7.90
CA GLY A 4 4.67 10.88 -7.80
C GLY A 4 5.09 10.53 -6.37
N ARG A 5 4.52 11.19 -5.35
CA ARG A 5 4.70 10.77 -3.94
C ARG A 5 4.11 9.38 -3.72
N GLY A 6 2.87 9.13 -4.17
CA GLY A 6 2.23 7.81 -4.06
C GLY A 6 3.04 6.69 -4.73
N TYR A 7 3.52 6.93 -5.96
CA TYR A 7 4.39 5.98 -6.66
C TYR A 7 5.66 5.65 -5.85
N ARG A 8 6.31 6.65 -5.24
CA ARG A 8 7.51 6.44 -4.41
C ARG A 8 7.21 5.60 -3.17
N THR A 9 6.03 5.77 -2.55
CA THR A 9 5.60 4.92 -1.44
C THR A 9 5.47 3.47 -1.87
N PHE A 10 4.75 3.19 -2.97
CA PHE A 10 4.59 1.82 -3.47
C PHE A 10 5.91 1.20 -3.92
N ALA A 11 6.80 1.97 -4.55
CA ALA A 11 8.13 1.49 -4.93
C ALA A 11 8.99 1.16 -3.70
N ALA A 12 8.92 1.97 -2.64
CA ALA A 12 9.62 1.68 -1.40
C ALA A 12 9.08 0.41 -0.74
N MET A 13 7.75 0.25 -0.64
CA MET A 13 7.14 -0.96 -0.07
C MET A 13 7.43 -2.21 -0.91
N ALA A 14 7.48 -2.10 -2.24
CA ALA A 14 7.92 -3.19 -3.09
C ALA A 14 9.37 -3.60 -2.78
N MET A 15 10.26 -2.64 -2.48
CA MET A 15 11.62 -2.94 -2.05
C MET A 15 11.68 -3.57 -0.66
N ILE A 16 10.83 -3.14 0.27
CA ILE A 16 10.72 -3.74 1.61
C ILE A 16 10.25 -5.20 1.53
N TYR A 17 9.22 -5.48 0.73
CA TYR A 17 8.61 -6.81 0.66
C TYR A 17 9.33 -7.79 -0.27
N PHE A 18 9.85 -7.31 -1.40
CA PHE A 18 10.42 -8.17 -2.45
C PHE A 18 11.93 -7.97 -2.65
N GLY A 19 12.54 -6.94 -2.06
CA GLY A 19 13.99 -6.70 -2.11
C GLY A 19 14.79 -7.75 -1.32
N SER A 20 16.11 -7.74 -1.50
CA SER A 20 17.00 -8.45 -0.59
C SER A 20 16.97 -7.79 0.80
N LYS A 21 17.45 -8.49 1.83
CA LYS A 21 17.59 -7.93 3.19
C LYS A 21 18.31 -6.58 3.16
N THR A 22 19.46 -6.51 2.48
CA THR A 22 20.23 -5.28 2.32
C THR A 22 19.46 -4.17 1.61
N GLN A 23 18.71 -4.49 0.55
CA GLN A 23 17.89 -3.50 -0.16
C GLN A 23 16.76 -2.96 0.73
N ALA A 24 16.13 -3.83 1.52
CA ALA A 24 15.08 -3.44 2.44
C ALA A 24 15.63 -2.53 3.56
N GLU A 25 16.76 -2.90 4.18
CA GLU A 25 17.45 -2.12 5.20
C GLU A 25 17.90 -0.75 4.68
N GLN A 26 18.52 -0.69 3.50
CA GLN A 26 18.93 0.57 2.88
C GLN A 26 17.73 1.47 2.56
N THR A 27 16.62 0.88 2.11
CA THR A 27 15.38 1.61 1.83
C THR A 27 14.81 2.21 3.12
N ALA A 28 14.74 1.41 4.19
CA ALA A 28 14.29 1.87 5.49
C ALA A 28 15.17 2.98 6.07
N GLN A 29 16.49 2.84 6.03
CA GLN A 29 17.43 3.88 6.48
C GLN A 29 17.28 5.18 5.68
N ARG A 30 17.03 5.08 4.36
CA ARG A 30 16.77 6.25 3.52
C ARG A 30 15.45 6.91 3.90
N LEU A 31 14.38 6.14 4.07
CA LEU A 31 13.08 6.65 4.52
C LEU A 31 13.21 7.36 5.87
N TRP A 32 13.89 6.74 6.84
CA TRP A 32 14.14 7.31 8.15
C TRP A 32 14.85 8.66 8.06
N ARG A 33 15.93 8.77 7.27
CA ARG A 33 16.64 10.04 7.05
C ARG A 33 15.74 11.12 6.46
N MET A 34 14.90 10.77 5.47
CA MET A 34 13.97 11.71 4.88
C MET A 34 12.88 12.14 5.87
N HIS A 35 12.30 11.20 6.63
CA HIS A 35 11.28 11.50 7.64
C HIS A 35 11.85 12.31 8.81
N SER A 36 13.09 12.08 9.22
CA SER A 36 13.74 12.81 10.32
C SER A 36 13.88 14.31 10.04
N ALA A 37 13.97 14.68 8.75
CA ALA A 37 14.02 16.08 8.32
C ALA A 37 12.63 16.74 8.22
N ILE A 38 11.54 15.98 8.34
CA ILE A 38 10.18 16.48 8.19
C ILE A 38 9.58 16.73 9.57
N ARG A 39 9.30 18.00 9.83
CA ARG A 39 8.56 18.50 10.99
C ARG A 39 7.50 19.46 10.50
N GLY A 40 6.42 19.60 11.24
CA GLY A 40 5.33 20.50 10.92
C GLY A 40 4.37 20.66 12.08
N GLU A 41 3.28 21.37 11.83
CA GLU A 41 2.22 21.62 12.80
C GLU A 41 0.88 21.37 12.10
N ALA A 42 0.15 20.32 12.50
CA ALA A 42 -1.24 20.07 12.06
C ALA A 42 -1.82 18.81 12.73
N PRO A 43 -2.80 18.91 13.65
CA PRO A 43 -3.30 20.10 14.36
C PRO A 43 -2.37 20.58 15.49
N SER A 44 -1.29 19.86 15.75
CA SER A 44 -0.24 20.20 16.73
C SER A 44 1.14 19.89 16.12
N ALA A 45 2.21 20.29 16.82
CA ALA A 45 3.57 20.01 16.38
C ALA A 45 3.82 18.50 16.23
N TYR A 46 4.41 18.11 15.11
CA TYR A 46 4.72 16.71 14.81
C TYR A 46 6.08 16.56 14.12
N SER A 47 6.62 15.35 14.23
CA SER A 47 7.72 14.88 13.39
C SER A 47 7.25 13.67 12.59
N ALA A 48 7.67 13.55 11.33
CA ALA A 48 7.30 12.40 10.51
C ALA A 48 7.93 11.08 10.98
N THR A 49 8.84 11.11 11.96
CA THR A 49 9.33 9.91 12.66
C THR A 49 8.52 9.57 13.90
N ASN A 50 7.43 10.27 14.20
CA ASN A 50 6.52 9.88 15.28
C ASN A 50 5.97 8.46 15.00
N PRO A 51 6.13 7.50 15.93
CA PRO A 51 5.63 6.13 15.76
C PRO A 51 4.16 6.01 15.39
N ASP A 52 3.28 6.85 15.94
CA ASP A 52 1.84 6.80 15.68
C ASP A 52 1.52 7.23 14.24
N LEU A 53 2.27 8.21 13.72
CA LEU A 53 2.12 8.67 12.33
C LEU A 53 2.68 7.66 11.34
N LEU A 54 3.82 7.04 11.65
CA LEU A 54 4.39 5.94 10.87
C LEU A 54 3.42 4.74 10.84
N LEU A 55 2.88 4.37 12.01
CA LEU A 55 1.87 3.32 12.14
C LEU A 55 0.66 3.62 11.25
N TRP A 56 0.11 4.84 11.29
CA TRP A 56 -1.07 5.16 10.50
C TRP A 56 -0.85 4.95 8.99
N VAL A 57 0.31 5.36 8.47
CA VAL A 57 0.65 5.12 7.05
C VAL A 57 0.69 3.62 6.74
N LEU A 58 1.39 2.82 7.56
CA LEU A 58 1.47 1.37 7.36
C LEU A 58 0.10 0.69 7.56
N ALA A 59 -0.72 1.19 8.47
CA ALA A 59 -2.06 0.68 8.74
C ALA A 59 -2.97 0.83 7.52
N THR A 60 -2.95 1.99 6.83
CA THR A 60 -3.73 2.17 5.60
C THR A 60 -3.30 1.22 4.48
N LEU A 61 -2.02 0.89 4.38
CA LEU A 61 -1.51 -0.11 3.43
C LEU A 61 -1.97 -1.52 3.82
N THR A 62 -1.90 -1.86 5.10
CA THR A 62 -2.28 -3.17 5.64
C THR A 62 -3.78 -3.43 5.45
N ASP A 63 -4.64 -2.49 5.84
CA ASP A 63 -6.10 -2.55 5.62
C ASP A 63 -6.44 -2.66 4.12
N THR A 64 -5.80 -1.83 3.28
CA THR A 64 -6.03 -1.89 1.83
C THR A 64 -5.63 -3.24 1.25
N THR A 65 -4.49 -3.81 1.66
CA THR A 65 -4.05 -5.14 1.20
C THR A 65 -5.05 -6.22 1.61
N LEU A 66 -5.48 -6.25 2.88
CA LEU A 66 -6.50 -7.18 3.36
C LEU A 66 -7.80 -7.06 2.52
N ARG A 67 -8.35 -5.85 2.40
CA ARG A 67 -9.61 -5.62 1.67
C ARG A 67 -9.52 -6.00 0.19
N VAL A 68 -8.40 -5.73 -0.45
CA VAL A 68 -8.17 -6.09 -1.86
C VAL A 68 -8.06 -7.61 -2.00
N TYR A 69 -7.29 -8.28 -1.15
CA TYR A 69 -7.08 -9.72 -1.24
C TYR A 69 -8.36 -10.51 -0.96
N GLU A 70 -9.21 -10.06 -0.03
CA GLU A 70 -10.55 -10.63 0.20
C GLU A 70 -11.45 -10.59 -1.03
N ARG A 71 -11.28 -9.56 -1.87
CA ARG A 71 -12.11 -9.32 -3.06
C ARG A 71 -11.49 -9.90 -4.32
N MET A 72 -10.27 -10.45 -4.25
CA MET A 72 -9.55 -11.00 -5.39
C MET A 72 -9.66 -12.53 -5.42
N PRO A 73 -9.88 -13.16 -6.60
CA PRO A 73 -9.93 -14.60 -6.74
C PRO A 73 -8.50 -15.19 -6.76
N LEU A 74 -7.82 -15.12 -5.62
CA LEU A 74 -6.48 -15.65 -5.44
C LEU A 74 -6.56 -17.12 -5.00
N PRO A 75 -6.09 -18.08 -5.82
CA PRO A 75 -6.11 -19.48 -5.43
C PRO A 75 -5.05 -19.76 -4.36
N GLY A 76 -5.36 -20.66 -3.43
CA GLY A 76 -4.36 -21.26 -2.53
C GLY A 76 -3.94 -20.39 -1.34
N LEU A 77 -4.73 -19.37 -0.98
CA LEU A 77 -4.54 -18.71 0.32
C LEU A 77 -4.94 -19.68 1.44
N PRO A 78 -4.12 -19.84 2.49
CA PRO A 78 -4.48 -20.66 3.63
C PRO A 78 -5.69 -20.05 4.37
N PRO A 79 -6.48 -20.83 5.14
CA PRO A 79 -7.66 -20.30 5.83
C PRO A 79 -7.37 -19.12 6.77
N ASP A 80 -6.18 -19.08 7.35
CA ASP A 80 -5.67 -18.07 8.30
C ASP A 80 -4.79 -16.98 7.64
N TRP A 81 -4.90 -16.80 6.32
CA TRP A 81 -4.01 -15.90 5.58
C TRP A 81 -4.05 -14.45 6.09
N ARG A 82 -5.19 -14.00 6.64
CA ARG A 82 -5.37 -12.63 7.15
C ARG A 82 -4.52 -12.40 8.38
N GLU A 83 -4.61 -13.31 9.35
CA GLU A 83 -3.84 -13.32 10.58
C GLU A 83 -2.36 -13.46 10.27
N ARG A 84 -2.00 -14.39 9.37
CA ARG A 84 -0.61 -14.57 8.94
C ARG A 84 -0.02 -13.33 8.28
N PHE A 85 -0.75 -12.72 7.35
CA PHE A 85 -0.32 -11.47 6.71
C PHE A 85 -0.16 -10.35 7.73
N TYR A 86 -1.10 -10.24 8.68
CA TYR A 86 -1.03 -9.26 9.75
C TYR A 86 0.22 -9.44 10.61
N GLU A 87 0.52 -10.66 11.06
CA GLU A 87 1.74 -10.97 11.82
C GLU A 87 3.02 -10.69 11.03
N GLU A 88 3.05 -11.07 9.75
CA GLU A 88 4.20 -10.79 8.86
C GLU A 88 4.42 -9.28 8.66
N SER A 89 3.34 -8.48 8.65
CA SER A 89 3.42 -7.02 8.50
C SER A 89 4.18 -6.34 9.64
N LYS A 90 4.23 -6.95 10.84
CA LYS A 90 5.02 -6.46 11.99
C LYS A 90 6.53 -6.47 11.70
N ILE A 91 7.00 -7.32 10.78
CA ILE A 91 8.40 -7.30 10.32
C ILE A 91 8.69 -5.98 9.59
N ALA A 92 7.80 -5.58 8.68
CA ALA A 92 7.92 -4.31 7.97
C ALA A 92 7.78 -3.12 8.94
N ALA A 93 6.88 -3.21 9.93
CA ALA A 93 6.71 -2.18 10.95
C ALA A 93 8.02 -1.90 11.71
N ARG A 94 8.66 -2.95 12.24
CA ARG A 94 9.95 -2.84 12.95
C ARG A 94 11.03 -2.25 12.05
N LEU A 95 11.11 -2.72 10.80
CA LEU A 95 12.09 -2.21 9.83
C LEU A 95 11.89 -0.72 9.53
N LEU A 96 10.65 -0.23 9.55
CA LEU A 96 10.29 1.18 9.34
C LEU A 96 10.39 2.04 10.61
N GLY A 97 10.87 1.49 11.72
CA GLY A 97 11.06 2.21 12.98
C GLY A 97 9.81 2.34 13.84
N ILE A 98 8.78 1.52 13.59
CA ILE A 98 7.58 1.44 14.43
C ILE A 98 7.85 0.43 15.56
N PRO A 99 7.87 0.86 16.84
CA PRO A 99 8.07 -0.04 17.96
C PRO A 99 6.92 -1.04 18.09
N GLU A 100 7.24 -2.25 18.53
CA GLU A 100 6.26 -3.32 18.73
C GLU A 100 5.14 -2.92 19.70
N ALA A 101 5.47 -2.17 20.76
CA ALA A 101 4.51 -1.69 21.75
C ALA A 101 3.43 -0.75 21.19
N VAL A 102 3.67 -0.12 20.04
CA VAL A 102 2.71 0.80 19.38
C VAL A 102 1.86 0.05 18.35
N TYR A 103 2.38 -1.04 17.78
CA TYR A 103 1.67 -1.82 16.77
C TYR A 103 0.58 -2.70 17.43
N PRO A 104 -0.66 -2.75 16.91
CA PRO A 104 -1.72 -3.52 17.57
C PRO A 104 -1.36 -5.01 17.70
N VAL A 105 -1.69 -5.61 18.85
CA VAL A 105 -1.21 -6.94 19.24
C VAL A 105 -1.64 -8.05 18.28
N ASP A 106 -2.84 -7.94 17.71
CA ASP A 106 -3.40 -8.88 16.75
C ASP A 106 -4.29 -8.17 15.73
N LEU A 107 -4.80 -8.94 14.77
CA LEU A 107 -5.67 -8.41 13.72
C LEU A 107 -6.96 -7.79 14.28
N LYS A 108 -7.47 -8.30 15.41
CA LYS A 108 -8.69 -7.78 16.01
C LYS A 108 -8.45 -6.40 16.63
N ALA A 109 -7.36 -6.24 17.37
CA ALA A 109 -6.92 -4.95 17.91
C ALA A 109 -6.64 -3.95 16.78
N PHE A 110 -6.08 -4.41 15.66
CA PHE A 110 -5.89 -3.59 14.48
C PHE A 110 -7.21 -3.07 13.89
N GLU A 111 -8.20 -3.93 13.71
CA GLU A 111 -9.53 -3.53 13.23
C GLU A 111 -10.16 -2.47 14.16
N THR A 112 -10.06 -2.65 15.47
CA THR A 112 -10.54 -1.68 16.46
C THR A 112 -9.79 -0.34 16.34
N TYR A 113 -8.46 -0.37 16.28
CA TYR A 113 -7.63 0.83 16.09
C TYR A 113 -7.98 1.57 14.79
N PHE A 114 -8.10 0.83 13.68
CA PHE A 114 -8.35 1.40 12.37
C PHE A 114 -9.74 2.06 12.30
N ASN A 115 -10.77 1.38 12.81
CA ASN A 115 -12.12 1.93 12.88
C ASN A 115 -12.19 3.17 13.79
N ALA A 116 -11.53 3.14 14.94
CA ALA A 116 -11.46 4.30 15.83
C ALA A 116 -10.80 5.52 15.15
N MET A 117 -9.75 5.32 14.34
CA MET A 117 -9.14 6.39 13.57
C MET A 117 -10.06 6.94 12.46
N LEU A 118 -10.80 6.06 11.79
CA LEU A 118 -11.79 6.46 10.77
C LEU A 118 -12.96 7.25 11.37
N GLU A 119 -13.43 6.86 12.55
CA GLU A 119 -14.55 7.51 13.24
C GLU A 119 -14.12 8.80 13.95
N GLY A 120 -12.90 8.82 14.50
CA GLY A 120 -12.34 9.95 15.21
C GLY A 120 -12.17 11.22 14.38
N ASN A 121 -11.91 12.34 15.06
CA ASN A 121 -11.92 13.67 14.44
C ASN A 121 -10.58 14.10 13.84
N LEU A 122 -9.51 13.30 13.97
CA LEU A 122 -8.18 13.64 13.49
C LEU A 122 -8.14 13.74 11.95
N LEU A 123 -8.75 12.78 11.25
CA LEU A 123 -8.75 12.76 9.79
C LEU A 123 -9.70 13.80 9.22
N GLY A 124 -9.15 14.79 8.51
CA GLY A 124 -9.93 15.94 8.03
C GLY A 124 -10.13 17.04 9.08
N SER A 125 -9.36 17.01 10.18
CA SER A 125 -9.37 18.04 11.23
C SER A 125 -8.90 19.42 10.77
N THR A 126 -8.10 19.50 9.70
CA THR A 126 -7.51 20.74 9.19
C THR A 126 -7.84 20.95 7.72
N ASP A 127 -7.76 22.20 7.25
CA ASP A 127 -7.93 22.51 5.83
C ASP A 127 -6.83 21.90 4.96
N ALA A 128 -5.61 21.78 5.48
CA ALA A 128 -4.51 21.07 4.82
C ALA A 128 -4.88 19.61 4.49
N CYS A 129 -5.62 18.91 5.37
CA CYS A 129 -6.11 17.56 5.07
C CYS A 129 -7.06 17.56 3.86
N ARG A 130 -7.98 18.53 3.80
CA ARG A 130 -8.92 18.67 2.68
C ARG A 130 -8.18 19.01 1.38
N GLU A 131 -7.25 19.95 1.41
CA GLU A 131 -6.45 20.35 0.25
C GLU A 131 -5.65 19.16 -0.31
N VAL A 132 -5.00 18.38 0.54
CA VAL A 132 -4.24 17.20 0.12
C VAL A 132 -5.17 16.16 -0.48
N ALA A 133 -6.30 15.84 0.16
CA ALA A 133 -7.28 14.89 -0.36
C ALA A 133 -7.82 15.34 -1.73
N GLN A 134 -8.22 16.61 -1.85
CA GLN A 134 -8.70 17.20 -3.10
C GLN A 134 -7.64 17.21 -4.19
N SER A 135 -6.37 17.46 -3.87
CA SER A 135 -5.26 17.41 -4.84
C SER A 135 -5.07 16.03 -5.45
N ILE A 136 -5.47 14.97 -4.73
CA ILE A 136 -5.45 13.58 -5.21
C ILE A 136 -6.70 13.31 -6.05
N VAL A 137 -7.89 13.57 -5.52
CA VAL A 137 -9.16 13.21 -6.21
C VAL A 137 -9.44 14.07 -7.44
N GLN A 138 -8.95 15.31 -7.47
CA GLN A 138 -9.12 16.25 -8.59
C GLN A 138 -7.92 16.30 -9.53
N HIS A 139 -6.92 15.42 -9.37
CA HIS A 139 -5.68 15.49 -10.14
C HIS A 139 -5.95 15.48 -11.66
N PRO A 140 -5.40 16.44 -12.45
CA PRO A 140 -5.76 16.61 -13.87
C PRO A 140 -5.50 15.38 -14.76
N ARG A 141 -4.46 14.61 -14.43
CA ARG A 141 -4.07 13.38 -15.17
C ARG A 141 -4.82 12.14 -14.72
N ALA A 142 -5.66 12.22 -13.68
CA ALA A 142 -6.36 11.06 -13.14
C ALA A 142 -7.80 11.00 -13.69
N PRO A 143 -8.32 9.80 -14.01
CA PRO A 143 -9.70 9.63 -14.46
C PRO A 143 -10.67 9.94 -13.31
N LYS A 144 -11.11 11.21 -13.18
CA LYS A 144 -11.89 11.74 -12.05
C LYS A 144 -13.05 10.84 -11.61
N LYS A 145 -13.84 10.30 -12.56
CA LYS A 145 -14.97 9.40 -12.25
C LYS A 145 -14.52 8.12 -11.55
N LEU A 146 -13.41 7.53 -11.98
CA LEU A 146 -12.86 6.31 -11.39
C LEU A 146 -12.25 6.61 -10.01
N VAL A 147 -11.49 7.71 -9.88
CA VAL A 147 -10.89 8.09 -8.59
C VAL A 147 -11.96 8.40 -7.55
N ASN A 148 -13.00 9.16 -7.91
CA ASN A 148 -14.13 9.43 -7.02
C ASN A 148 -14.88 8.14 -6.65
N LEU A 149 -15.08 7.23 -7.60
CA LEU A 149 -15.72 5.94 -7.31
C LEU A 149 -14.91 5.11 -6.30
N LEU A 150 -13.58 5.04 -6.47
CA LEU A 150 -12.71 4.32 -5.55
C LEU A 150 -12.66 4.98 -4.18
N ALA A 151 -12.55 6.31 -4.13
CA ALA A 151 -12.54 7.05 -2.87
C ALA A 151 -13.87 6.86 -2.10
N THR A 152 -15.00 7.14 -2.74
CA THR A 152 -16.33 7.06 -2.09
C THR A 152 -16.80 5.62 -1.85
N GLY A 153 -16.28 4.66 -2.61
CA GLY A 153 -16.62 3.24 -2.44
C GLY A 153 -15.84 2.54 -1.32
N TRP A 154 -14.65 3.05 -0.95
CA TRP A 154 -13.79 2.44 0.09
C TRP A 154 -13.70 3.25 1.38
N LEU A 155 -13.88 4.56 1.32
CA LEU A 155 -13.87 5.41 2.51
C LEU A 155 -15.29 5.55 3.08
N PRO A 156 -15.46 5.54 4.42
CA PRO A 156 -16.74 5.85 5.05
C PRO A 156 -17.27 7.24 4.65
N GLU A 157 -18.58 7.39 4.54
CA GLU A 157 -19.21 8.66 4.17
C GLU A 157 -18.85 9.83 5.10
N PRO A 158 -18.80 9.66 6.44
CA PRO A 158 -18.39 10.75 7.34
C PRO A 158 -16.97 11.24 7.05
N LEU A 159 -16.05 10.33 6.72
CA LEU A 159 -14.68 10.69 6.38
C LEU A 159 -14.62 11.42 5.02
N CYS A 160 -15.39 10.97 4.03
CA CYS A 160 -15.49 11.68 2.75
C CYS A 160 -15.96 13.13 2.94
N ALA A 161 -16.97 13.34 3.80
CA ALA A 161 -17.49 14.66 4.13
C ALA A 161 -16.40 15.54 4.78
N ARG A 162 -15.69 15.03 5.80
CA ARG A 162 -14.58 15.78 6.46
C ARG A 162 -13.46 16.14 5.50
N LEU A 163 -13.16 15.27 4.52
CA LEU A 163 -12.13 15.48 3.48
C LEU A 163 -12.61 16.30 2.28
N GLY A 164 -13.89 16.70 2.23
CA GLY A 164 -14.44 17.45 1.10
C GLY A 164 -14.46 16.65 -0.21
N ILE A 165 -14.59 15.33 -0.12
CA ILE A 165 -14.74 14.42 -1.26
C ILE A 165 -16.24 14.30 -1.59
N PRO A 166 -16.69 14.66 -2.80
CA PRO A 166 -18.12 14.57 -3.15
C PRO A 166 -18.63 13.13 -3.05
N VAL A 167 -19.58 12.90 -2.14
CA VAL A 167 -20.18 11.57 -1.94
C VAL A 167 -21.09 11.23 -3.11
N SER A 168 -20.86 10.08 -3.75
CA SER A 168 -21.77 9.55 -4.76
C SER A 168 -22.83 8.68 -4.10
N ARG A 169 -24.12 8.95 -4.40
CA ARG A 169 -25.19 7.98 -4.11
C ARG A 169 -24.84 6.61 -4.71
N ASP A 170 -25.07 5.55 -3.95
CA ASP A 170 -24.80 4.15 -4.33
C ASP A 170 -23.32 3.85 -4.67
N ALA A 171 -22.36 4.61 -4.12
CA ALA A 171 -20.93 4.42 -4.40
C ALA A 171 -20.48 2.97 -4.16
N ALA A 172 -20.89 2.37 -3.04
CA ALA A 172 -20.58 0.97 -2.71
C ALA A 172 -21.09 -0.01 -3.78
N VAL A 173 -22.35 0.14 -4.22
CA VAL A 173 -22.95 -0.72 -5.26
C VAL A 173 -22.25 -0.53 -6.61
N LYS A 174 -21.95 0.72 -6.98
CA LYS A 174 -21.21 1.02 -8.22
C LYS A 174 -19.81 0.44 -8.19
N LEU A 175 -19.14 0.53 -7.05
CA LEU A 175 -17.82 -0.04 -6.84
C LEU A 175 -17.86 -1.56 -6.94
N GLU A 176 -18.85 -2.22 -6.32
CA GLU A 176 -19.00 -3.67 -6.41
C GLU A 176 -19.21 -4.12 -7.87
N ARG A 177 -20.08 -3.43 -8.62
CA ARG A 177 -20.27 -3.72 -10.06
C ARG A 177 -18.99 -3.51 -10.87
N PHE A 178 -18.25 -2.44 -10.59
CA PHE A 178 -16.96 -2.17 -11.21
C PHE A 178 -15.96 -3.29 -10.89
N GLN A 179 -15.86 -3.69 -9.63
CA GLN A 179 -15.00 -4.77 -9.17
C GLN A 179 -15.36 -6.09 -9.84
N ARG A 180 -16.64 -6.50 -9.90
CA ARG A 180 -17.06 -7.72 -10.60
C ARG A 180 -16.60 -7.76 -12.07
N ARG A 181 -16.70 -6.63 -12.78
CA ARG A 181 -16.20 -6.51 -14.16
C ARG A 181 -14.68 -6.59 -14.23
N TYR A 182 -13.99 -5.91 -13.32
CA TYR A 182 -12.54 -5.97 -13.21
C TYR A 182 -12.05 -7.40 -12.94
N LEU A 183 -12.69 -8.12 -12.00
CA LEU A 183 -12.36 -9.50 -11.68
C LEU A 183 -12.61 -10.44 -12.85
N TRP A 184 -13.69 -10.24 -13.60
CA TRP A 184 -13.93 -10.99 -14.82
C TRP A 184 -12.80 -10.77 -15.84
N ALA A 185 -12.41 -9.52 -16.09
CA ALA A 185 -11.29 -9.21 -16.98
C ALA A 185 -9.95 -9.77 -16.45
N TYR A 186 -9.72 -9.72 -15.14
CA TYR A 186 -8.53 -10.27 -14.49
C TYR A 186 -8.37 -11.77 -14.73
N ARG A 187 -9.46 -12.53 -14.86
CA ARG A 187 -9.42 -13.97 -15.19
C ARG A 187 -8.89 -14.24 -16.59
N LEU A 188 -8.97 -13.27 -17.51
CA LEU A 188 -8.44 -13.38 -18.87
C LEU A 188 -6.94 -13.07 -18.93
N ILE A 189 -6.39 -12.38 -17.93
CA ILE A 189 -4.95 -12.08 -17.87
C ILE A 189 -4.17 -13.38 -17.62
N PRO A 190 -3.13 -13.70 -18.40
CA PRO A 190 -2.26 -14.86 -18.15
C PRO A 190 -1.68 -14.84 -16.73
N LYS A 191 -1.59 -16.01 -16.07
CA LYS A 191 -1.12 -16.12 -14.67
C LYS A 191 0.23 -15.43 -14.43
N THR A 192 1.11 -15.45 -15.43
CA THR A 192 2.45 -14.83 -15.37
C THR A 192 2.43 -13.31 -15.33
N LEU A 193 1.43 -12.66 -15.92
CA LEU A 193 1.28 -11.20 -15.95
C LEU A 193 0.45 -10.65 -14.77
N ARG A 194 -0.15 -11.53 -13.96
CA ARG A 194 -0.91 -11.15 -12.77
C ARG A 194 -0.04 -10.68 -11.61
N TRP A 195 1.26 -10.98 -11.65
CA TRP A 195 2.22 -10.66 -10.59
C TRP A 195 3.10 -9.49 -11.00
N SER A 196 3.49 -8.68 -10.01
CA SER A 196 4.36 -7.54 -10.25
C SER A 196 5.76 -7.96 -10.71
N PRO A 197 6.50 -7.11 -11.43
CA PRO A 197 7.89 -7.37 -11.76
C PRO A 197 8.77 -7.67 -10.53
N ALA A 198 8.54 -6.95 -9.42
CA ALA A 198 9.25 -7.18 -8.17
C ALA A 198 9.06 -8.60 -7.60
N TYR A 199 7.86 -9.16 -7.70
CA TYR A 199 7.58 -10.55 -7.32
C TYR A 199 8.45 -11.52 -8.14
N HIS A 200 8.50 -11.37 -9.47
CA HIS A 200 9.30 -12.24 -10.33
C HIS A 200 10.80 -12.14 -10.04
N GLN A 201 11.29 -10.92 -9.76
CA GLN A 201 12.69 -10.70 -9.39
C GLN A 201 13.03 -11.29 -8.02
N ALA A 202 12.12 -11.25 -7.05
CA ALA A 202 12.31 -11.92 -5.76
C ALA A 202 12.37 -13.44 -5.91
N HIS A 203 11.44 -14.04 -6.65
CA HIS A 203 11.44 -15.48 -6.92
C HIS A 203 12.68 -15.92 -7.69
N TYR A 204 13.17 -15.11 -8.63
CA TYR A 204 14.44 -15.37 -9.29
C TYR A 204 15.59 -15.46 -8.28
N ARG A 205 15.70 -14.48 -7.37
CA ARG A 205 16.76 -14.47 -6.35
C ARG A 205 16.67 -15.66 -5.38
N ILE A 206 15.45 -16.02 -4.95
CA ILE A 206 15.23 -17.18 -4.07
C ILE A 206 15.63 -18.48 -4.76
N ALA A 207 15.24 -18.69 -6.01
CA ALA A 207 15.61 -19.89 -6.78
C ALA A 207 17.14 -19.99 -6.92
N MET A 208 17.82 -18.90 -7.29
CA MET A 208 19.27 -18.87 -7.38
C MET A 208 19.95 -19.20 -6.05
N ALA A 209 19.44 -18.67 -4.93
CA ALA A 209 19.99 -18.95 -3.60
C ALA A 209 19.81 -20.41 -3.15
N ARG A 210 18.80 -21.10 -3.69
CA ARG A 210 18.53 -22.53 -3.43
C ARG A 210 19.21 -23.47 -4.42
N GLY A 211 19.93 -22.95 -5.41
CA GLY A 211 20.49 -23.76 -6.50
C GLY A 211 19.43 -24.31 -7.46
N GLU A 212 18.22 -23.75 -7.45
CA GLU A 212 17.11 -24.15 -8.31
C GLU A 212 17.13 -23.33 -9.62
N SER A 213 16.53 -23.90 -10.68
CA SER A 213 16.35 -23.17 -11.93
C SER A 213 15.23 -22.12 -11.82
N PRO A 214 15.49 -20.81 -12.04
CA PRO A 214 14.44 -19.80 -12.01
C PRO A 214 13.39 -20.00 -13.10
N THR A 215 12.20 -19.42 -12.91
CA THR A 215 11.17 -19.38 -13.96
C THR A 215 11.63 -18.51 -15.14
N TRP A 216 11.04 -18.73 -16.32
CA TRP A 216 11.31 -17.89 -17.50
C TRP A 216 10.99 -16.41 -17.24
N MET A 217 9.86 -16.11 -16.59
CA MET A 217 9.51 -14.73 -16.21
C MET A 217 10.50 -14.12 -15.21
N GLY A 218 10.99 -14.92 -14.25
CA GLY A 218 12.05 -14.48 -13.33
C GLY A 218 13.31 -14.07 -14.08
N ARG A 219 13.76 -14.88 -15.05
CA ARG A 219 14.90 -14.54 -15.93
C ARG A 219 14.65 -13.28 -16.73
N PHE A 220 13.46 -13.17 -17.35
CA PHE A 220 13.08 -12.02 -18.17
C PHE A 220 13.09 -10.70 -17.38
N PHE A 221 12.36 -10.64 -16.26
CA PHE A 221 12.30 -9.41 -15.44
C PHE A 221 13.63 -9.09 -14.75
N HIS A 222 14.43 -10.08 -14.39
CA HIS A 222 15.79 -9.86 -13.89
C HIS A 222 16.68 -9.24 -14.99
N TRP A 223 16.69 -9.81 -16.19
CA TRP A 223 17.43 -9.27 -17.33
C TRP A 223 16.98 -7.84 -17.66
N LEU A 224 15.66 -7.62 -17.79
CA LEU A 224 15.09 -6.32 -18.13
C LEU A 224 15.48 -5.25 -17.10
N GLY A 225 15.54 -5.61 -15.82
CA GLY A 225 15.92 -4.70 -14.73
C GLY A 225 17.39 -4.26 -14.76
N LYS A 226 18.27 -4.98 -15.47
CA LYS A 226 19.67 -4.56 -15.69
C LYS A 226 19.77 -3.41 -16.68
N TRP A 227 18.86 -3.36 -17.66
CA TRP A 227 18.91 -2.42 -18.78
C TRP A 227 17.99 -1.21 -18.60
N MET A 228 16.89 -1.36 -17.86
CA MET A 228 15.94 -0.28 -17.65
C MET A 228 15.32 -0.26 -16.25
N LYS A 229 14.83 0.91 -15.85
CA LYS A 229 13.99 1.03 -14.65
C LYS A 229 12.60 0.52 -14.97
N ILE A 230 12.28 -0.68 -14.47
CA ILE A 230 10.95 -1.27 -14.63
C ILE A 230 9.99 -0.62 -13.61
N PRO A 231 8.83 -0.10 -14.05
CA PRO A 231 7.80 0.34 -13.12
C PRO A 231 7.43 -0.78 -12.13
N MET A 232 7.46 -0.49 -10.83
CA MET A 232 7.23 -1.48 -9.77
C MET A 232 8.18 -2.70 -9.79
N GLY A 233 9.33 -2.58 -10.48
CA GLY A 233 10.43 -3.52 -10.36
C GLY A 233 11.42 -3.09 -9.27
N LEU A 234 12.14 -4.08 -8.76
CA LEU A 234 13.35 -3.88 -7.98
C LEU A 234 14.41 -3.31 -8.93
N GLY A 235 15.08 -2.23 -8.50
CA GLY A 235 16.19 -1.63 -9.26
C GLY A 235 17.36 -2.59 -9.45
N LYS A 236 18.49 -2.08 -9.97
CA LYS A 236 19.70 -2.89 -10.14
C LYS A 236 20.07 -3.52 -8.78
N CYS A 237 20.14 -4.85 -8.77
CA CYS A 237 20.75 -5.62 -7.68
C CYS A 237 22.26 -5.52 -7.79
#